data_AF-A0A0F9LCU6-F1
#
_entry.id   AF-A0A0F9LCU6-F1
#
_cell.length_a   1.000
_cell.length_b   1.000
_cell.length_c   1.000
_cell.angle_alpha   90.00
_cell.angle_beta   90.00
_cell.angle_gamma   90.00
#
_symmetry.space_group_name_H-M   'P 1'
#
loop_
_entity.id
_entity.type
_entity.pdbx_description
1 polymer ?
#
loop_
_entity_poly.entity_id
_entity_poly.type
_entity_poly.pdbx_seq_one_letter_code
_entity_poly.pdbx_strand_id
1 'polypeptide(L)'
;MEENKKSKSLICFNDAIEYLDKYSTQEILKENLNRFNNQIDNGNYLRNVMLDELNNLRIIISDSLDLKVEALSKNEKEIFYDFIYYYNECPICGNLNHFFNLKQFFFDDKKQILREELIQLMRLKNKKLKRYNLNLGVACCNCYEKVIME
;
A
#
# COMPACT_ATOMS: atom_id res chain seq x y z
N MET A 1 22.36 -33.73 37.81
CA MET A 1 20.99 -33.25 37.64
C MET A 1 20.80 -32.10 38.60
N GLU A 2 20.54 -30.90 38.10
CA GLU A 2 19.61 -29.90 38.67
C GLU A 2 19.77 -28.59 37.88
N GLU A 3 18.97 -28.47 36.80
CA GLU A 3 18.79 -27.24 36.06
C GLU A 3 17.88 -26.30 36.85
N ASN A 4 18.45 -25.31 37.53
CA ASN A 4 17.68 -24.25 38.16
C ASN A 4 17.27 -23.19 37.11
N LYS A 5 16.19 -23.46 36.37
CA LYS A 5 15.54 -22.49 35.47
C LYS A 5 14.90 -21.35 36.27
N LYS A 6 15.65 -20.27 36.50
CA LYS A 6 15.07 -18.98 36.91
C LYS A 6 14.18 -18.46 35.78
N SER A 7 12.88 -18.36 36.03
CA SER A 7 11.94 -17.67 35.16
C SER A 7 12.34 -16.20 35.05
N LYS A 8 12.82 -15.79 33.87
CA LYS A 8 12.98 -14.37 33.55
C LYS A 8 11.57 -13.78 33.46
N SER A 9 11.17 -12.96 34.42
CA SER A 9 9.98 -12.13 34.28
C SER A 9 10.19 -11.22 33.07
N LEU A 10 9.31 -11.31 32.08
CA LEU A 10 9.31 -10.40 30.94
C LEU A 10 8.91 -9.02 31.47
N ILE A 11 9.85 -8.07 31.41
CA ILE A 11 9.60 -6.66 31.73
C ILE A 11 8.91 -6.08 30.49
N CYS A 12 7.59 -5.95 30.54
CA CYS A 12 6.83 -5.26 29.50
C CYS A 12 6.94 -3.73 29.69
N PHE A 13 7.48 -3.07 28.66
CA PHE A 13 7.29 -1.69 28.21
C PHE A 13 7.16 -0.58 29.27
N ASN A 14 8.28 0.08 29.59
CA ASN A 14 8.30 1.41 30.20
C ASN A 14 8.66 2.54 29.21
N ASP A 15 8.89 2.22 27.94
CA ASP A 15 9.34 3.20 26.93
C ASP A 15 8.27 4.26 26.58
N ALA A 16 7.01 4.05 27.00
CA ALA A 16 5.94 5.04 26.85
C ALA A 16 5.97 6.14 27.93
N ILE A 17 6.64 5.92 29.07
CA ILE A 17 6.72 6.91 30.16
C ILE A 17 7.75 8.00 29.83
N GLU A 18 8.82 7.67 29.12
CA GLU A 18 9.88 8.62 28.77
C GLU A 18 9.39 9.75 27.85
N TYR A 19 8.32 9.51 27.07
CA TYR A 19 7.64 10.54 26.28
C TYR A 19 6.78 11.48 27.12
N LEU A 20 6.30 11.09 28.30
CA LEU A 20 5.47 11.93 29.16
C LEU A 20 6.30 12.98 29.91
N ASP A 21 7.50 12.63 30.36
CA ASP A 21 8.37 13.55 31.11
C ASP A 21 9.04 14.61 30.22
N LYS A 22 9.16 14.36 28.90
CA LYS A 22 9.80 15.30 27.97
C LYS A 22 8.91 16.50 27.61
N TYR A 23 7.63 16.46 27.93
CA TYR A 23 6.69 17.57 27.75
C TYR A 23 6.23 18.07 29.13
N SER A 24 7.06 18.89 29.77
CA SER A 24 6.66 19.64 30.96
C SER A 24 5.35 20.37 30.67
N THR A 25 4.35 20.00 31.46
CA THR A 25 2.92 19.97 31.11
C THR A 25 2.24 21.33 31.08
N GLN A 26 2.96 22.45 31.03
CA GLN A 26 2.33 23.77 31.24
C GLN A 26 2.16 24.64 30.00
N GLU A 27 3.02 24.53 28.98
CA GLU A 27 2.93 25.41 27.80
C GLU A 27 2.07 24.80 26.68
N ILE A 28 2.28 23.52 26.37
CA ILE A 28 1.46 22.78 25.38
C ILE A 28 0.00 22.64 25.85
N LEU A 29 -0.23 22.48 27.17
CA LEU A 29 -1.59 22.44 27.70
C LEU A 29 -2.29 23.79 27.58
N LYS A 30 -1.60 24.93 27.70
CA LYS A 30 -2.22 26.27 27.59
C LYS A 30 -2.63 26.62 26.16
N GLU A 31 -1.78 26.32 25.18
CA GLU A 31 -2.13 26.53 23.77
C GLU A 31 -3.27 25.60 23.32
N ASN A 32 -3.24 24.34 23.77
CA ASN A 32 -4.33 23.41 23.50
C ASN A 32 -5.60 23.79 24.26
N LEU A 33 -5.54 24.24 25.52
CA LEU A 33 -6.72 24.70 26.27
C LEU A 33 -7.43 25.86 25.58
N ASN A 34 -6.69 26.80 24.98
CA ASN A 34 -7.31 27.89 24.22
C ASN A 34 -7.97 27.42 22.90
N ARG A 35 -7.44 26.37 22.25
CA ARG A 35 -8.11 25.71 21.11
C ARG A 35 -9.31 24.87 21.54
N PHE A 36 -9.20 24.15 22.65
CA PHE A 36 -10.26 23.31 23.22
C PHE A 36 -11.41 24.16 23.74
N ASN A 37 -11.16 25.29 24.41
CA ASN A 37 -12.21 26.16 24.94
C ASN A 37 -13.09 26.78 23.84
N ASN A 38 -12.55 26.98 22.64
CA ASN A 38 -13.34 27.43 21.47
C ASN A 38 -14.10 26.28 20.77
N GLN A 39 -13.86 25.02 21.15
CA GLN A 39 -14.47 23.81 20.55
C GLN A 39 -15.39 23.03 21.53
N ILE A 40 -15.30 23.30 22.84
CA ILE A 40 -16.09 22.64 23.90
C ILE A 40 -17.57 23.06 23.88
N ASP A 41 -18.00 24.01 23.03
CA ASP A 41 -19.43 24.29 22.81
C ASP A 41 -20.19 23.14 22.11
N ASN A 42 -19.49 22.13 21.60
CA ASN A 42 -20.11 20.91 21.09
C ASN A 42 -19.68 19.69 21.92
N GLY A 43 -20.56 19.22 22.80
CA GLY A 43 -20.40 17.98 23.57
C GLY A 43 -20.18 16.70 22.73
N ASN A 44 -20.18 16.83 21.40
CA ASN A 44 -19.93 15.77 20.42
C ASN A 44 -18.58 15.90 19.69
N TYR A 45 -17.67 16.80 20.08
CA TYR A 45 -16.40 17.00 19.38
C TYR A 45 -15.60 15.69 19.21
N LEU A 46 -15.36 14.96 20.32
CA LEU A 46 -14.61 13.70 20.27
C LEU A 46 -15.32 12.67 19.39
N ARG A 47 -16.66 12.60 19.48
CA ARG A 47 -17.47 11.70 18.66
C ARG A 47 -17.28 12.00 17.16
N ASN A 48 -17.29 13.27 16.77
CA ASN A 48 -17.15 13.66 15.37
C ASN A 48 -15.74 13.36 14.84
N VAL A 49 -14.69 13.66 15.61
CA VAL A 49 -13.30 13.31 15.25
C VAL A 49 -13.16 11.80 15.08
N MET A 50 -13.74 11.00 15.98
CA MET A 50 -13.71 9.54 15.86
C MET A 50 -14.48 9.04 14.63
N LEU A 51 -15.63 9.66 14.29
CA LEU A 51 -16.39 9.33 13.09
C LEU A 51 -15.62 9.67 11.81
N ASP A 52 -14.90 10.79 11.80
CA ASP A 52 -14.05 11.19 10.68
C ASP A 52 -12.88 10.21 10.50
N GLU A 53 -12.21 9.82 11.58
CA GLU A 53 -11.13 8.82 11.49
C GLU A 53 -11.65 7.44 11.05
N LEU A 54 -12.82 7.02 11.52
CA LEU A 54 -13.45 5.78 11.06
C LEU A 54 -13.78 5.84 9.56
N ASN A 55 -14.21 6.99 9.05
CA ASN A 55 -14.44 7.20 7.63
C ASN A 55 -13.12 7.16 6.83
N ASN A 56 -12.06 7.78 7.34
CA ASN A 56 -10.73 7.72 6.72
C ASN A 56 -10.23 6.27 6.62
N LEU A 57 -10.37 5.49 7.69
CA LEU A 57 -10.04 4.06 7.70
C LEU A 57 -10.89 3.28 6.71
N ARG A 58 -12.20 3.56 6.63
CA ARG A 58 -13.09 2.92 5.67
C ARG A 58 -12.65 3.20 4.23
N ILE A 59 -12.24 4.42 3.92
CA ILE A 59 -11.74 4.80 2.60
C ILE A 59 -10.46 4.02 2.28
N ILE A 60 -9.49 4.00 3.20
CA ILE A 60 -8.23 3.27 3.04
C ILE A 60 -8.48 1.76 2.81
N ILE A 61 -9.42 1.16 3.54
CA ILE A 61 -9.77 -0.25 3.40
C ILE A 61 -10.54 -0.49 2.10
N SER A 62 -11.45 0.40 1.71
CA SER A 62 -12.22 0.25 0.46
C SER A 62 -11.34 0.39 -0.78
N ASP A 63 -10.28 1.20 -0.68
CA ASP A 63 -9.23 1.29 -1.70
C ASP A 63 -8.21 0.15 -1.62
N SER A 64 -8.34 -0.78 -0.68
CA SER A 64 -7.45 -1.93 -0.62
C SER A 64 -7.62 -2.75 -1.91
N LEU A 65 -6.51 -2.87 -2.63
CA LEU A 65 -6.46 -3.57 -3.90
C LEU A 65 -6.90 -5.04 -3.77
N ASP A 66 -6.87 -5.61 -2.55
CA ASP A 66 -7.29 -6.99 -2.27
C ASP A 66 -8.80 -7.18 -2.46
N LEU A 67 -9.62 -6.27 -1.97
CA LEU A 67 -11.08 -6.32 -2.18
C LEU A 67 -11.44 -6.21 -3.67
N LYS A 68 -10.66 -5.42 -4.44
CA LYS A 68 -10.85 -5.29 -5.89
C LYS A 68 -10.55 -6.60 -6.62
N VAL A 69 -9.53 -7.36 -6.20
CA VAL A 69 -9.25 -8.69 -6.76
C VAL A 69 -10.37 -9.68 -6.41
N GLU A 70 -10.86 -9.66 -5.18
CA GLU A 70 -11.94 -10.56 -4.75
C GLU A 70 -13.25 -10.32 -5.49
N ALA A 71 -13.56 -9.06 -5.81
CA ALA A 71 -14.75 -8.66 -6.55
C ALA A 71 -14.75 -9.07 -8.03
N LEU A 72 -13.60 -9.43 -8.61
CA LEU A 72 -13.49 -9.85 -10.01
C LEU A 72 -14.29 -11.14 -10.28
N SER A 73 -14.90 -11.23 -11.45
CA SER A 73 -15.48 -12.47 -11.95
C SER A 73 -14.40 -13.55 -12.15
N LYS A 74 -14.81 -14.83 -12.28
CA LYS A 74 -13.87 -15.94 -12.45
C LYS A 74 -12.93 -15.72 -13.65
N ASN A 75 -13.47 -15.28 -14.78
CA ASN A 75 -12.70 -15.02 -16.00
C ASN A 75 -11.74 -13.85 -15.84
N GLU A 76 -12.15 -12.79 -15.15
CA GLU A 76 -11.28 -11.63 -14.90
C GLU A 76 -10.16 -11.96 -13.92
N LYS A 77 -10.42 -12.82 -12.92
CA LYS A 77 -9.37 -13.34 -12.02
C LYS A 77 -8.31 -14.11 -12.78
N GLU A 78 -8.70 -14.97 -13.71
CA GLU A 78 -7.76 -15.69 -14.58
C GLU A 78 -6.88 -14.70 -15.38
N ILE A 79 -7.50 -13.69 -16.02
CA ILE A 79 -6.76 -12.64 -16.75
C ILE A 79 -5.81 -11.89 -15.83
N PHE A 80 -6.24 -11.55 -14.61
CA PHE A 80 -5.41 -10.87 -13.63
C PHE A 80 -4.18 -11.70 -13.25
N TYR A 81 -4.36 -12.97 -12.87
CA TYR A 81 -3.23 -13.83 -12.50
C TYR A 81 -2.29 -14.08 -13.67
N ASP A 82 -2.82 -14.28 -14.88
CA ASP A 82 -2.02 -14.38 -16.10
C ASP A 82 -1.21 -13.10 -16.34
N PHE A 83 -1.83 -11.94 -16.17
CA PHE A 83 -1.17 -10.64 -16.32
C PHE A 83 -0.01 -10.48 -15.33
N ILE A 84 -0.25 -10.77 -14.05
CA ILE A 84 0.80 -10.70 -13.02
C ILE A 84 1.93 -11.65 -13.37
N TYR A 85 1.63 -12.89 -13.73
CA TYR A 85 2.64 -13.89 -14.04
C TYR A 85 3.47 -13.50 -15.27
N TYR A 86 2.81 -13.01 -16.32
CA TYR A 86 3.45 -12.65 -17.58
C TYR A 86 4.37 -11.43 -17.45
N TYR A 87 3.95 -10.42 -16.68
CA TYR A 87 4.70 -9.18 -16.49
C TYR A 87 5.51 -9.14 -15.18
N ASN A 88 5.76 -10.30 -14.57
CA ASN A 88 6.52 -10.40 -13.33
C ASN A 88 8.01 -10.02 -13.49
N GLU A 89 8.56 -10.06 -14.70
CA GLU A 89 9.96 -9.73 -14.96
C GLU A 89 10.09 -8.41 -15.73
N CYS A 90 11.03 -7.56 -15.31
CA CYS A 90 11.30 -6.28 -15.96
C CYS A 90 12.05 -6.50 -17.28
N PRO A 91 11.57 -5.95 -18.42
CA PRO A 91 12.22 -6.13 -19.72
C PRO A 91 13.54 -5.37 -19.86
N ILE A 92 13.85 -4.42 -18.97
CA ILE A 92 15.04 -3.57 -19.02
C ILE A 92 16.20 -4.20 -18.22
N CYS A 93 15.92 -4.72 -17.02
CA CYS A 93 16.96 -5.21 -16.11
C CYS A 93 16.82 -6.69 -15.71
N GLY A 94 15.75 -7.38 -16.11
CA GLY A 94 15.50 -8.79 -15.78
C GLY A 94 15.12 -9.05 -14.31
N ASN A 95 15.04 -8.01 -13.47
CA ASN A 95 14.62 -8.17 -12.08
C ASN A 95 13.10 -8.37 -11.97
N LEU A 96 12.67 -9.01 -10.88
CA LEU A 96 11.26 -9.20 -10.57
C LEU A 96 10.59 -7.85 -10.24
N ASN A 97 9.41 -7.66 -10.81
CA ASN A 97 8.53 -6.55 -10.53
C ASN A 97 7.84 -6.76 -9.17
N HIS A 98 7.65 -5.68 -8.42
CA HIS A 98 6.86 -5.74 -7.19
C HIS A 98 5.41 -6.08 -7.53
N PHE A 99 4.89 -7.14 -6.92
CA PHE A 99 3.50 -7.58 -7.08
C PHE A 99 2.50 -6.45 -6.83
N PHE A 100 2.74 -5.66 -5.77
CA PHE A 100 1.91 -4.51 -5.43
C PHE A 100 1.81 -3.49 -6.59
N ASN A 101 2.92 -3.20 -7.26
CA ASN A 101 2.95 -2.22 -8.36
C ASN A 101 2.20 -2.74 -9.59
N LEU A 102 2.37 -4.02 -9.94
CA LEU A 102 1.64 -4.64 -11.05
C LEU A 102 0.14 -4.71 -10.76
N LYS A 103 -0.22 -5.05 -9.51
CA LYS A 103 -1.60 -5.05 -9.04
C LYS A 103 -2.22 -3.66 -9.10
N GLN A 104 -1.51 -2.65 -8.60
CA GLN A 104 -1.95 -1.26 -8.66
C GLN A 104 -2.13 -0.81 -10.11
N PHE A 105 -1.18 -1.14 -10.98
CA PHE A 105 -1.28 -0.86 -12.41
C PHE A 105 -2.51 -1.52 -13.06
N PHE A 106 -2.80 -2.78 -12.70
CA PHE A 106 -3.96 -3.48 -13.22
C PHE A 106 -5.29 -2.82 -12.82
N PHE A 107 -5.39 -2.25 -11.63
CA PHE A 107 -6.60 -1.55 -11.16
C PHE A 107 -6.58 -0.03 -11.35
N ASP A 108 -5.59 0.52 -12.06
CA ASP A 108 -5.50 1.95 -12.34
C ASP A 108 -6.40 2.32 -13.52
N ASP A 109 -7.50 3.02 -13.25
CA ASP A 109 -8.46 3.45 -14.27
C ASP A 109 -7.83 4.46 -15.26
N LYS A 110 -6.84 5.25 -14.82
CA LYS A 110 -6.16 6.22 -15.70
C LYS A 110 -5.33 5.52 -16.78
N LYS A 111 -4.95 4.27 -16.56
CA LYS A 111 -4.11 3.46 -17.45
C LYS A 111 -4.88 2.32 -18.11
N GLN A 112 -6.22 2.40 -18.13
CA GLN A 112 -7.07 1.36 -18.68
C GLN A 112 -6.70 0.97 -20.12
N ILE A 113 -6.50 1.96 -21.00
CA ILE A 113 -6.16 1.71 -22.42
C ILE A 113 -4.84 0.91 -22.52
N LEU A 114 -3.81 1.35 -21.80
CA LEU A 114 -2.51 0.69 -21.80
C LEU A 114 -2.60 -0.73 -21.22
N ARG A 115 -3.39 -0.93 -20.17
CA ARG A 115 -3.65 -2.25 -19.59
C ARG A 115 -4.31 -3.19 -20.61
N GLU A 116 -5.31 -2.72 -21.34
CA GLU A 116 -6.00 -3.51 -22.35
C GLU A 116 -5.07 -3.92 -23.49
N GLU A 117 -4.22 -3.00 -23.96
CA GLU A 117 -3.19 -3.29 -24.96
C GLU A 117 -2.19 -4.34 -24.46
N LEU A 118 -1.70 -4.21 -23.23
CA LEU A 118 -0.81 -5.21 -22.62
C LEU A 118 -1.50 -6.59 -22.52
N ILE A 119 -2.76 -6.65 -22.11
CA ILE A 119 -3.51 -7.91 -22.07
C ILE A 119 -3.63 -8.53 -23.47
N GLN A 120 -3.85 -7.72 -24.52
CA GLN A 120 -3.86 -8.21 -25.90
C GLN A 120 -2.49 -8.76 -26.32
N LEU A 121 -1.40 -8.06 -26.00
CA LEU A 121 -0.04 -8.49 -26.29
C LEU A 121 0.31 -9.80 -25.59
N MET A 122 -0.06 -9.95 -24.32
CA MET A 122 0.06 -11.18 -23.55
C MET A 122 -0.63 -12.36 -24.26
N ARG A 123 -1.88 -12.16 -24.72
CA ARG A 123 -2.67 -13.19 -25.44
C ARG A 123 -2.05 -13.61 -26.77
N LEU A 124 -1.37 -12.68 -27.46
CA LEU A 124 -0.68 -12.95 -28.72
C LEU A 124 0.60 -13.80 -28.55
N LYS A 125 1.00 -14.11 -27.30
CA LYS A 125 2.11 -15.01 -26.92
C LYS A 125 3.39 -14.78 -27.72
N ASN A 126 3.73 -13.53 -28.00
CA ASN A 126 4.99 -13.11 -28.65
C ASN A 126 5.38 -13.83 -29.97
N LYS A 127 4.49 -14.58 -30.64
CA LYS A 127 4.88 -15.34 -31.85
C LYS A 127 5.36 -14.43 -32.99
N LYS A 128 4.76 -13.24 -33.12
CA LYS A 128 5.18 -12.24 -34.11
C LYS A 128 6.35 -11.38 -33.59
N LEU A 129 6.36 -11.03 -32.30
CA LEU A 129 7.35 -10.14 -31.69
C LEU A 129 8.73 -10.78 -31.50
N LYS A 130 8.78 -12.09 -31.24
CA LYS A 130 10.04 -12.86 -31.20
C LYS A 130 10.82 -12.78 -32.51
N ARG A 131 10.15 -12.59 -33.66
CA ARG A 131 10.83 -12.43 -34.96
C ARG A 131 11.60 -11.11 -35.08
N TYR A 132 11.26 -10.12 -34.25
CA TYR A 132 11.83 -8.77 -34.28
C TYR A 132 12.69 -8.47 -33.04
N ASN A 133 12.98 -9.47 -32.19
CA ASN A 133 13.70 -9.27 -30.91
C ASN A 133 13.12 -8.14 -30.03
N LEU A 134 11.81 -7.93 -30.09
CA LEU A 134 11.14 -6.92 -29.26
C LEU A 134 10.77 -7.53 -27.90
N ASN A 135 11.37 -7.01 -26.83
CA ASN A 135 11.02 -7.35 -25.45
C ASN A 135 9.98 -6.35 -24.93
N LEU A 136 8.70 -6.74 -24.98
CA LEU A 136 7.61 -5.96 -24.40
C LEU A 136 7.36 -6.41 -22.96
N GLY A 137 7.21 -5.46 -22.06
CA GLY A 137 6.98 -5.73 -20.64
C GLY A 137 6.66 -4.47 -19.85
N VAL A 138 6.47 -4.64 -18.54
CA VAL A 138 6.30 -3.54 -17.59
C VAL A 138 7.63 -3.30 -16.88
N ALA A 139 8.12 -2.07 -16.92
CA ALA A 139 9.36 -1.69 -16.24
C ALA A 139 9.20 -1.74 -14.71
N CYS A 140 10.26 -2.16 -14.00
CA CYS A 140 10.29 -2.07 -12.54
C CYS A 140 10.44 -0.63 -12.07
N CYS A 141 10.13 -0.36 -10.81
CA CYS A 141 10.19 0.98 -10.21
C CYS A 141 11.52 1.69 -10.48
N ASN A 142 12.64 1.00 -10.28
CA ASN A 142 13.97 1.56 -10.45
C ASN A 142 14.27 1.92 -11.92
N CYS A 143 13.78 1.11 -12.86
CA CYS A 143 13.95 1.40 -14.29
C CYS A 143 13.02 2.52 -14.74
N TYR A 144 11.79 2.56 -14.22
CA TYR A 144 10.83 3.60 -14.53
C TYR A 144 11.32 4.99 -14.08
N GLU A 145 11.87 5.08 -12.87
CA GLU A 145 12.45 6.34 -12.35
C GLU A 145 13.61 6.84 -13.22
N LYS A 146 14.52 5.94 -13.62
CA LYS A 146 15.65 6.30 -14.49
C LYS A 146 15.21 6.84 -15.84
N VAL A 147 14.20 6.24 -16.45
CA VAL A 147 13.72 6.63 -17.80
C VAL A 147 12.97 7.96 -17.77
N ILE A 148 12.34 8.33 -16.66
CA ILE A 148 11.53 9.55 -16.54
C ILE A 148 12.32 10.74 -15.97
N MET A 149 13.38 10.48 -15.21
CA MET A 149 14.23 11.53 -14.62
C MET A 149 15.49 11.84 -15.45
N GLU A 150 15.64 11.24 -16.63
CA GLU A 150 16.60 11.64 -17.68
C GLU A 150 15.95 12.56 -18.71
#